data_AF-A0A534IIK3-F1
#
_entry.id   AF-A0A534IIK3-F1
#
_cell.length_a   1.000
_cell.length_b   1.000
_cell.length_c   1.000
_cell.angle_alpha   90.00
_cell.angle_beta   90.00
_cell.angle_gamma   90.00
#
_symmetry.space_group_name_H-M   'P 1'
#
loop_
_entity.id
_entity.type
_entity.pdbx_description
1 polymer ?
#
loop_
_entity_poly.entity_id
_entity_poly.type
_entity_poly.pdbx_seq_one_letter_code
_entity_poly.pdbx_strand_id
1 'polypeptide(L)' 'MRLADNRRIPRQLGEIEVEILGRRATRLIVFAHEGEEALVGVDTLEGLMLEVDPTEQALRPVPFALAL' A
#
# COMPACT_ATOMS: atom_id res chain seq x y z
N MET A 1 16.13 -2.78 5.22
CA MET A 1 15.51 -2.53 3.89
C MET A 1 16.55 -1.95 2.94
N ARG A 2 16.43 -2.20 1.63
CA ARG A 2 17.23 -1.51 0.58
C ARG A 2 16.31 -0.54 -0.16
N LEU A 3 16.73 0.72 -0.27
CA LEU A 3 16.03 1.77 -1.00
C LEU A 3 16.32 1.68 -2.50
N ALA A 4 15.53 2.40 -3.30
CA ALA A 4 15.70 2.49 -4.76
C ALA A 4 17.07 3.05 -5.17
N ASP A 5 17.66 3.92 -4.34
CA ASP A 5 19.01 4.48 -4.52
C ASP A 5 20.14 3.57 -4.02
N ASN A 6 19.85 2.28 -3.76
CA ASN A 6 20.75 1.26 -3.22
C ASN A 6 21.22 1.44 -1.77
N ARG A 7 20.81 2.49 -1.05
CA ARG A 7 21.12 2.61 0.37
C ARG A 7 20.44 1.48 1.16
N ARG A 8 21.12 1.00 2.20
CA ARG A 8 20.53 0.08 3.19
C ARG A 8 20.26 0.84 4.47
N ILE A 9 19.02 0.77 4.94
CA ILE A 9 18.61 1.42 6.18
C ILE A 9 17.82 0.45 7.07
N PRO A 10 17.96 0.55 8.40
CA PRO A 10 17.06 -0.10 9.33
C PRO A 10 15.68 0.55 9.24
N ARG A 11 14.63 -0.25 9.47
CA ARG A 11 13.25 0.22 9.58
C ARG A 11 12.51 -0.63 10.59
N GLN A 12 11.58 -0.01 11.30
CA GLN A 12 10.61 -0.74 12.09
C GLN A 12 9.52 -1.31 11.17
N LEU A 13 9.12 -2.55 11.44
CA LEU A 13 8.03 -3.25 10.77
C LEU A 13 6.92 -3.54 11.78
N GLY A 14 5.67 -3.60 11.32
CA GLY A 14 4.56 -4.05 12.15
C GLY A 14 3.37 -4.47 11.31
N GLU A 15 2.58 -5.40 11.84
CA GLU A 15 1.28 -5.77 11.27
C GLU A 15 0.21 -4.83 11.82
N ILE A 16 -0.53 -4.18 10.93
CA ILE A 16 -1.54 -3.18 11.28
C ILE A 16 -2.77 -3.38 10.40
N GLU A 17 -3.96 -3.19 10.96
CA GLU A 17 -5.16 -3.04 10.14
C GLU A 17 -5.11 -1.73 9.36
N VAL A 18 -5.22 -1.83 8.03
CA VAL A 18 -5.28 -0.69 7.13
C VAL A 18 -6.68 -0.56 6.58
N GLU A 19 -7.22 0.66 6.53
CA GLU A 19 -8.50 0.97 5.91
C GLU A 19 -8.35 2.02 4.81
N ILE A 20 -8.79 1.71 3.59
CA ILE A 20 -8.84 2.65 2.46
C ILE A 20 -10.15 2.42 1.70
N LEU A 21 -10.90 3.49 1.40
CA LEU A 21 -12.21 3.44 0.73
C LEU A 21 -13.19 2.44 1.39
N GLY A 22 -13.16 2.35 2.73
CA GLY A 22 -14.02 1.45 3.52
C GLY A 22 -13.63 -0.03 3.49
N ARG A 23 -12.53 -0.39 2.80
CA ARG A 23 -12.00 -1.75 2.74
C ARG A 23 -10.91 -1.92 3.78
N ARG A 24 -10.93 -3.03 4.52
CA ARG A 24 -10.02 -3.29 5.64
C ARG A 24 -9.24 -4.58 5.45
N ALA A 25 -7.95 -4.55 5.78
CA ALA A 25 -7.11 -5.75 5.86
C ALA A 25 -5.87 -5.50 6.75
N THR A 26 -5.45 -6.51 7.52
CA THR A 26 -4.16 -6.47 8.25
C THR A 26 -3.01 -6.61 7.29
N ARG A 27 -2.12 -5.61 7.17
CA ARG A 27 -0.95 -5.59 6.27
C ARG A 27 0.35 -5.43 7.06
N LEU A 28 1.47 -5.87 6.48
CA LEU A 28 2.80 -5.61 7.01
C LEU A 28 3.28 -4.22 6.57
N ILE A 29 3.46 -3.31 7.52
CA ILE A 29 3.81 -1.91 7.27
C ILE A 29 5.25 -1.63 7.66
N VAL A 30 5.93 -0.87 6.80
CA VAL A 30 7.22 -0.23 7.11
C VAL A 30 6.92 1.14 7.70
N PHE A 31 7.33 1.39 8.95
CA PHE A 31 7.12 2.69 9.56
C PHE A 31 8.09 3.73 8.99
N ALA A 32 7.51 4.85 8.53
CA ALA A 32 8.23 6.02 8.07
C ALA A 32 8.85 6.78 9.26
N HIS A 33 9.93 7.52 9.00
CA HIS A 33 10.45 8.50 9.95
C HIS A 33 9.67 9.82 9.82
N GLU A 34 9.82 10.69 10.81
CA GLU A 34 9.21 12.01 10.77
C GLU A 34 9.63 12.79 9.52
N GLY A 35 8.66 13.38 8.83
CA GLY A 35 8.87 14.14 7.59
C GLY A 35 8.92 13.31 6.30
N GLU A 36 8.88 11.98 6.38
CA GLU A 36 8.75 11.13 5.20
C GLU A 36 7.28 10.95 4.81
N GLU A 37 6.98 11.01 3.50
CA GLU A 37 5.64 10.76 2.99
C GLU A 37 5.26 9.28 3.10
N ALA A 38 3.99 9.03 3.43
CA ALA A 38 3.45 7.68 3.40
C ALA A 38 3.33 7.18 1.96
N LEU A 39 3.71 5.93 1.74
CA LEU A 39 3.62 5.27 0.45
C LEU A 39 2.68 4.05 0.55
N VAL A 40 1.67 4.00 -0.30
CA VAL A 40 0.82 2.82 -0.46
C VAL A 40 1.46 1.91 -1.51
N GLY A 41 1.97 0.76 -1.06
CA GLY A 41 2.59 -0.24 -1.92
C GLY A 41 1.59 -1.22 -2.53
N VAL A 42 2.06 -2.01 -3.50
CA VAL A 42 1.26 -3.02 -4.21
C VAL A 42 0.62 -4.06 -3.27
N ASP A 43 1.34 -4.51 -2.23
CA ASP A 43 0.81 -5.45 -1.22
C ASP A 43 -0.46 -4.92 -0.53
N THR A 44 -0.49 -3.62 -0.20
CA THR A 44 -1.65 -2.98 0.40
C THR A 44 -2.79 -2.85 -0.61
N LEU A 45 -2.50 -2.45 -1.85
CA LEU A 45 -3.50 -2.33 -2.90
C LEU A 45 -4.16 -3.69 -3.21
N GLU A 46 -3.37 -4.74 -3.40
CA GLU A 46 -3.85 -6.10 -3.62
C GLU A 46 -4.67 -6.62 -2.44
N GLY A 47 -4.16 -6.41 -1.22
CA GLY A 47 -4.85 -6.81 0.01
C GLY A 47 -6.21 -6.15 0.21
N LEU A 48 -6.38 -4.93 -0.31
CA LEU A 48 -7.63 -4.18 -0.25
C LEU A 48 -8.45 -4.28 -1.54
N MET A 49 -8.00 -5.03 -2.55
CA MET A 49 -8.65 -5.12 -3.86
C MET A 49 -8.89 -3.74 -4.48
N LEU A 50 -7.84 -2.91 -4.47
CA LEU A 50 -7.79 -1.57 -5.04
C LEU A 50 -6.78 -1.51 -6.19
N GLU A 51 -7.01 -0.63 -7.14
CA GLU A 51 -6.08 -0.28 -8.21
C GLU A 51 -5.92 1.25 -8.31
N VAL A 52 -4.82 1.67 -8.94
CA VAL A 52 -4.52 3.09 -9.20
C VAL A 52 -5.13 3.46 -10.55
N ASP A 53 -5.91 4.54 -10.56
CA ASP A 53 -6.22 5.29 -11.77
C ASP A 53 -5.15 6.36 -11.97
N PRO A 54 -4.20 6.20 -12.92
CA PRO A 54 -3.10 7.14 -13.10
C PRO A 54 -3.54 8.45 -13.78
N THR A 55 -4.72 8.46 -14.42
CA THR A 55 -5.25 9.64 -15.10
C THR A 55 -5.93 10.56 -14.09
N GLU A 56 -6.79 10.00 -13.24
CA GLU A 56 -7.48 10.74 -12.18
C GLU A 56 -6.65 10.88 -10.90
N GLN A 57 -5.48 10.23 -10.84
CA GLN A 57 -4.61 10.15 -9.66
C GLN A 57 -5.36 9.67 -8.40
N ALA A 58 -6.23 8.68 -8.58
CA ALA A 58 -7.12 8.20 -7.55
C ALA A 58 -6.99 6.68 -7.36
N LEU A 59 -7.38 6.19 -6.18
CA LEU A 59 -7.59 4.77 -5.96
C LEU A 59 -9.03 4.41 -6.30
N ARG A 60 -9.23 3.27 -6.96
CA ARG A 60 -10.56 2.73 -7.24
C ARG A 60 -10.62 1.23 -6.91
N PRO A 61 -11.80 0.71 -6.57
CA PRO A 61 -11.98 -0.74 -6.45
C PRO A 61 -11.59 -1.45 -7.73
N VAL A 62 -10.86 -2.57 -7.61
CA VAL A 62 -10.65 -3.49 -8.72
C VAL A 62 -12.02 -3.97 -9.21
N PRO A 63 -12.35 -3.85 -10.50
CA PRO A 63 -13.57 -4.41 -11.05
C PRO A 63 -13.58 -5.92 -10.80
N PHE A 64 -14.63 -6.44 -10.18
CA PHE A 64 -14.81 -7.88 -10.07
C PHE A 64 -15.02 -8.45 -11.47
N ALA A 65 -13.96 -8.95 -12.11
CA ALA A 65 -14.09 -9.84 -13.24
C ALA A 65 -14.54 -11.19 -12.68
N LEU A 66 -15.87 -11.40 -12.61
CA LEU A 66 -16.41 -12.75 -12.54
C LEU A 66 -16.05 -13.44 -13.86
N ALA A 67 -14.91 -14.13 -13.89
CA ALA A 67 -14.68 -15.16 -14.90
C ALA A 67 -15.54 -16.37 -14.48
N LEU A 68 -16.70 -16.52 -15.14
CA LEU A 68 -17.46 -17.77 -15.18
C LEU A 68 -16.91 -18.65 -16.31
#